data_AF-A0A4V2BQT2-F1
#
_entry.id   AF-A0A4V2BQT2-F1
#
_cell.length_a   1.000
_cell.length_b   1.000
_cell.length_c   1.000
_cell.angle_alpha   90.00
_cell.angle_beta   90.00
_cell.angle_gamma   90.00
#
_symmetry.space_group_name_H-M   'P 1'
#
loop_
_entity.id
_entity.type
_entity.pdbx_description
1 polymer ?
#
loop_
_entity_poly.entity_id
_entity_poly.type
_entity_poly.pdbx_seq_one_letter_code
_entity_poly.pdbx_strand_id
1 'polypeptide(L)' 'MITGGFVHNDNTVEQNTRNLFSEFSNYMHIKSDNDTSRTYRLDFFNDSGELFDVVYKDTQLQQVIVNPVTGAQQYVMHL' A
#
# COMPACT_ATOMS: atom_id res chain seq x y z
N MET A 1 -36.25 8.21 17.62
CA MET A 1 -35.05 8.74 18.30
C MET A 1 -33.86 8.01 17.73
N ILE A 2 -33.02 8.69 16.94
CA ILE A 2 -31.73 8.14 16.50
C ILE A 2 -30.73 8.60 17.55
N THR A 3 -30.36 7.71 18.46
CA THR A 3 -29.22 7.92 19.35
C THR A 3 -27.97 7.91 18.47
N GLY A 4 -27.39 9.09 18.25
CA GLY A 4 -26.07 9.20 17.68
C GLY A 4 -25.07 8.57 18.65
N GLY A 5 -24.70 7.32 18.40
CA GLY A 5 -23.64 6.65 19.15
C GLY A 5 -22.30 7.26 18.77
N PHE A 6 -21.54 7.71 19.77
CA PHE A 6 -20.13 8.01 19.57
C PHE A 6 -19.41 6.68 19.37
N VAL A 7 -18.83 6.48 18.19
CA VAL A 7 -17.86 5.39 18.00
C VAL A 7 -16.59 5.83 18.71
N HIS A 8 -16.38 5.30 19.93
CA HIS A 8 -15.11 5.48 20.61
C HIS A 8 -14.08 4.60 19.92
N ASN A 9 -13.00 5.22 19.43
CA ASN A 9 -11.86 4.50 18.88
C ASN A 9 -10.69 4.66 19.85
N ASP A 10 -10.38 3.60 20.58
CA ASP A 10 -9.26 3.55 21.54
C ASP A 10 -7.89 3.44 20.87
N ASN A 11 -7.84 3.32 19.54
CA ASN A 11 -6.59 3.19 18.81
C ASN A 11 -5.82 4.52 18.79
N THR A 12 -4.49 4.43 18.94
CA THR A 12 -3.60 5.57 18.65
C THR A 12 -3.65 5.92 17.16
N VAL A 13 -3.14 7.11 16.81
CA VAL A 13 -3.04 7.55 15.41
C VAL A 13 -2.18 6.58 14.59
N GLU A 14 -1.09 6.09 15.19
CA GLU A 14 -0.18 5.10 14.60
C GLU A 14 -0.91 3.78 14.33
N GLN A 15 -1.68 3.29 15.31
CA GLN A 15 -2.46 2.06 15.17
C GLN A 15 -3.51 2.20 14.06
N ASN A 16 -4.20 3.35 13.99
CA ASN A 16 -5.17 3.61 12.92
C ASN A 16 -4.50 3.70 11.55
N THR A 17 -3.33 4.32 11.46
CA THR A 17 -2.53 4.41 10.22
C THR A 17 -2.15 3.02 9.73
N ARG A 18 -1.75 2.14 10.65
CA ARG A 18 -1.40 0.74 10.35
C ARG A 18 -2.58 -0.08 9.88
N ASN A 19 -3.72 0.04 10.55
CA ASN A 19 -4.94 -0.65 10.15
C ASN A 19 -5.39 -0.19 8.76
N LEU A 20 -5.42 1.12 8.52
CA LEU A 20 -5.77 1.67 7.22
C LEU A 20 -4.81 1.19 6.13
N PHE A 21 -3.51 1.22 6.37
CA PHE A 21 -2.54 0.70 5.40
C PHE A 21 -2.77 -0.79 5.11
N SER A 22 -2.98 -1.62 6.14
CA SER A 22 -3.19 -3.05 5.96
C SER A 22 -4.47 -3.37 5.17
N GLU A 23 -5.52 -2.58 5.33
CA GLU A 23 -6.78 -2.75 4.58
C GLU A 23 -6.60 -2.40 3.10
N PHE A 24 -5.83 -1.34 2.81
CA PHE A 24 -5.74 -0.80 1.46
C PHE A 24 -4.50 -1.24 0.67
N SER A 25 -3.47 -1.79 1.32
CA SER A 25 -2.18 -2.10 0.66
C SER A 25 -2.33 -3.06 -0.51
N ASN A 26 -3.25 -4.03 -0.41
CA ASN A 26 -3.46 -5.06 -1.43
C ASN A 26 -4.12 -4.50 -2.71
N TYR A 27 -4.62 -3.26 -2.69
CA TYR A 27 -5.18 -2.57 -3.85
C TYR A 27 -4.18 -1.60 -4.49
N MET A 28 -2.98 -1.46 -3.92
CA MET A 28 -1.96 -0.59 -4.46
C MET A 28 -1.25 -1.27 -5.64
N HIS A 29 -1.22 -0.56 -6.77
CA HIS A 29 -0.53 -1.01 -7.96
C HIS A 29 0.76 -0.21 -8.16
N ILE A 30 1.85 -0.92 -8.38
CA ILE A 30 3.16 -0.35 -8.65
C ILE A 30 3.50 -0.64 -10.10
N LYS A 31 3.72 0.42 -10.88
CA LYS A 31 4.21 0.30 -12.26
C LYS A 31 5.69 0.00 -12.25
N SER A 32 6.11 -0.90 -13.14
CA SER A 32 7.51 -1.20 -13.36
C SER A 32 7.84 -1.48 -14.81
N ASP A 33 9.12 -1.31 -15.14
CA ASP A 33 9.67 -1.59 -16.46
C ASP A 33 10.18 -3.04 -16.59
N ASN A 34 10.07 -3.83 -15.51
CA ASN A 34 10.40 -5.24 -15.47
C ASN A 34 9.30 -6.08 -14.81
N ASP A 35 9.29 -7.37 -15.13
CA ASP A 35 8.30 -8.37 -14.72
C ASP A 35 8.60 -9.04 -13.38
N THR A 36 9.74 -8.72 -12.77
CA THR A 36 10.25 -9.44 -11.61
C THR A 36 9.59 -8.95 -10.32
N SER A 37 9.04 -9.88 -9.55
CA SER A 37 8.61 -9.65 -8.16
C SER A 37 9.72 -9.02 -7.32
N ARG A 38 9.35 -8.10 -6.43
CA ARG A 38 10.28 -7.42 -5.53
C ARG A 38 9.70 -7.31 -4.14
N THR A 39 10.57 -7.34 -3.14
CA THR A 39 10.22 -6.99 -1.77
C THR A 39 10.37 -5.49 -1.57
N TYR A 40 9.29 -4.84 -1.12
CA TYR A 40 9.26 -3.44 -0.72
C TYR A 40 9.32 -3.34 0.79
N ARG A 41 10.15 -2.44 1.29
CA ARG A 41 10.18 -2.01 2.68
C ARG A 41 9.43 -0.69 2.81
N LEU A 42 8.49 -0.66 3.74
CA LEU A 42 7.60 0.46 4.01
C LEU A 42 7.82 0.91 5.45
N ASP A 43 8.39 2.10 5.61
CA ASP A 43 8.73 2.69 6.89
C ASP A 43 7.67 3.73 7.29
N PHE A 44 7.15 3.63 8.51
CA PHE A 44 6.10 4.52 9.02
C PHE A 44 6.68 5.43 10.11
N PHE A 45 6.49 6.73 9.92
CA PHE A 45 7.02 7.77 10.80
C PHE A 45 5.87 8.55 11.45
N ASN A 46 6.03 8.91 12.72
CA ASN A 46 5.07 9.74 13.44
C ASN A 46 5.30 11.23 13.11
N ASP A 47 4.45 12.11 13.66
CA ASP A 47 4.55 13.55 13.44
C ASP A 47 5.85 14.18 13.96
N SER A 48 6.57 13.48 14.86
CA SER A 48 7.89 13.89 15.34
C SER A 48 9.03 13.40 14.44
N GLY A 49 8.71 12.66 13.37
CA GLY A 49 9.68 12.05 12.45
C GLY A 49 10.32 10.77 12.98
N GLU A 50 9.83 10.21 14.09
CA GLU A 50 10.34 8.98 14.65
C GLU A 50 9.71 7.78 13.95
N LEU A 51 10.54 6.79 13.62
CA LEU A 51 10.10 5.52 13.05
C LEU A 51 9.31 4.73 14.11
N PHE A 52 8.06 4.41 13.82
CA PHE A 52 7.21 3.63 14.74
C PHE A 52 6.84 2.24 14.18
N ASP A 53 6.97 2.01 12.87
CA ASP A 53 6.71 0.69 12.28
C ASP A 53 7.48 0.48 10.96
N VAL A 54 7.76 -0.78 10.63
CA VAL A 54 8.38 -1.22 9.38
C VAL A 54 7.63 -2.45 8.87
N VAL A 55 7.19 -2.42 7.61
CA VAL A 55 6.58 -3.58 6.94
C VAL A 55 7.28 -3.93 5.65
N TYR A 56 7.30 -5.23 5.39
CA TYR A 56 7.77 -5.80 4.14
C TYR A 56 6.60 -6.36 3.36
N LYS A 57 6.53 -6.06 2.07
CA LYS A 57 5.51 -6.55 1.14
C LYS A 57 6.15 -6.96 -0.16
N ASP A 58 5.78 -8.13 -0.67
CA ASP A 58 6.25 -8.61 -1.95
C ASP A 58 5.26 -8.20 -3.04
N THR A 59 5.78 -7.78 -4.18
CA THR A 59 4.92 -7.56 -5.34
C THR A 59 4.76 -8.80 -6.18
N GLN A 60 3.58 -8.93 -6.78
CA GLN A 60 3.29 -9.98 -7.75
C GLN A 60 2.80 -9.34 -9.05
N LEU A 61 3.14 -9.96 -10.18
CA LEU A 61 2.71 -9.47 -11.49
C LEU A 61 1.22 -9.72 -11.66
N GLN A 62 0.47 -8.65 -11.93
CA GLN A 62 -0.97 -8.73 -12.16
C GLN A 62 -1.32 -8.55 -13.64
N GLN A 63 -0.70 -7.57 -14.30
CA GLN A 63 -1.01 -7.22 -15.68
C GLN A 63 0.24 -6.74 -16.43
N VAL A 64 0.28 -7.05 -17.74
CA VAL A 64 1.24 -6.48 -18.68
C VAL A 64 0.49 -5.60 -19.67
N ILE A 65 0.95 -4.36 -19.85
CA ILE A 65 0.41 -3.40 -20.81
C ILE A 65 1.45 -3.22 -21.91
N VAL A 66 1.05 -3.36 -23.17
CA VAL A 66 1.95 -3.19 -24.32
C VAL A 66 1.54 -1.95 -25.10
N ASN A 67 2.49 -1.04 -25.34
CA ASN A 67 2.29 0.08 -26.25
C ASN A 67 2.25 -0.46 -27.69
N PRO A 68 1.13 -0.32 -28.43
CA PRO A 68 1.00 -0.91 -29.75
C PRO A 68 1.85 -0.22 -30.83
N VAL A 69 2.34 1.00 -30.58
CA VAL A 69 3.14 1.77 -31.54
C VAL A 69 4.64 1.50 -31.35
N THR A 70 5.11 1.45 -30.10
CA THR A 70 6.54 1.31 -29.79
C THR A 70 6.95 -0.10 -29.36
N GLY A 71 5.99 -0.97 -29.05
CA GLY A 71 6.24 -2.28 -28.46
C GLY A 71 6.69 -2.25 -27.00
N ALA A 72 6.78 -1.07 -26.38
CA ALA A 72 7.21 -0.93 -24.99
C ALA A 72 6.23 -1.63 -24.03
N GLN A 73 6.77 -2.34 -23.05
CA GLN A 73 6.01 -3.10 -22.07
C GLN A 73 6.03 -2.36 -20.73
N GLN A 74 4.86 -2.27 -20.09
CA GLN A 74 4.69 -1.77 -18.73
C GLN A 74 4.07 -2.87 -17.88
N TYR A 75 4.73 -3.21 -16.79
CA TYR A 75 4.29 -4.24 -15.86
C TYR A 75 3.57 -3.56 -14.70
N VAL A 76 2.34 -3.99 -14.43
CA VAL A 76 1.55 -3.54 -13.30
C VAL A 76 1.59 -4.63 -12.25
N MET A 77 2.23 -4.30 -11.13
CA MET A 77 2.43 -5.20 -10.00
C MET A 77 1.48 -4.83 -8.87
N HIS A 78 0.92 -5.80 -8.15
CA HIS A 78 0.18 -5.56 -6.91
C HIS A 78 1.04 -5.94 -5.69
N LEU A 79 0.85 -5.26 -4.56
CA LEU A 79 1.50 -5.54 -3.27
C LEU A 79 0.80 -6.62 -2.44
#